data_AF-A0A562LNF7-F1
#
_entry.id   AF-A0A562LNF7-F1
#
_cell.length_a   1.000
_cell.length_b   1.000
_cell.length_c   1.000
_cell.angle_alpha   90.00
_cell.angle_beta   90.00
_cell.angle_gamma   90.00
#
_symmetry.space_group_name_H-M   'P 1'
#
loop_
_entity.id
_entity.type
_entity.pdbx_description
1 polymer ?
#
loop_
_entity_poly.entity_id
_entity_poly.type
_entity_poly.pdbx_seq_one_letter_code
_entity_poly.pdbx_strand_id
1 'polypeptide(L)'
;MPAPSSAKPLYRIDECPDLMADACVGDEQGNLVFLSIWARDTAVQEFLARLTLGRDEQGLDQFHVITEQGASISVFVGNVENLEKRITRAYRRTLFGSLTNVWLFDRRCVKPDKANASALALLPRDSAHRLDRLWTLVQDTCPLPLLDHWRDTVLELLQTRRMLTGLPLALGPLEGHRLALDVPALTKALGELIRNGTLGATQYELAANAPLRRVA
;
A
#
# COMPACT_ATOMS: atom_id res chain seq x y z
N MET A 1 -7.50 12.35 -33.87
CA MET A 1 -6.36 12.58 -32.96
C MET A 1 -6.78 12.07 -31.58
N PRO A 2 -6.26 10.93 -31.07
CA PRO A 2 -6.44 10.62 -29.66
C PRO A 2 -5.75 11.73 -28.85
N ALA A 3 -6.43 12.23 -27.81
CA ALA A 3 -5.86 13.22 -26.90
C ALA A 3 -4.53 12.68 -26.34
N PRO A 4 -3.50 13.53 -26.12
CA PRO A 4 -2.30 13.09 -25.44
C PRO A 4 -2.73 12.61 -24.05
N SER A 5 -2.74 11.29 -23.84
CA SER A 5 -2.83 10.78 -22.48
C SER A 5 -1.64 11.37 -21.75
N SER A 6 -1.86 12.11 -20.67
CA SER A 6 -0.79 12.58 -19.78
C SER A 6 0.28 11.49 -19.68
N ALA A 7 1.47 11.75 -20.24
CA ALA A 7 2.53 10.76 -20.27
C ALA A 7 2.82 10.38 -18.83
N LYS A 8 2.57 9.12 -18.47
CA LYS A 8 2.87 8.65 -17.12
C LYS A 8 4.40 8.61 -16.99
N PRO A 9 4.98 9.23 -15.94
CA PRO A 9 6.41 9.18 -15.70
C PRO A 9 6.94 7.74 -15.71
N LEU A 10 8.06 7.53 -16.37
CA LEU A 10 8.88 6.34 -16.15
C LEU A 10 10.15 6.76 -15.41
N TYR A 11 10.43 6.08 -14.32
CA TYR A 11 11.57 6.32 -13.44
C TYR A 11 12.70 5.34 -13.77
N ARG A 12 13.95 5.80 -13.77
CA ARG A 12 15.10 4.93 -14.00
C ARG A 12 15.55 4.28 -12.69
N ILE A 13 16.09 3.07 -12.78
CA ILE A 13 16.80 2.43 -11.67
C ILE A 13 18.30 2.55 -11.96
N ASP A 14 19.05 3.20 -11.08
CA ASP A 14 20.44 3.58 -11.35
C ASP A 14 21.36 2.36 -11.53
N GLU A 15 21.21 1.37 -10.65
CA GLU A 15 21.97 0.11 -10.66
C GLU A 15 21.57 -0.84 -11.79
N CYS A 16 20.48 -0.54 -12.50
CA CYS A 16 19.84 -1.38 -13.50
C CYS A 16 19.30 -0.51 -14.65
N PRO A 17 20.18 0.04 -15.52
CA PRO A 17 19.81 1.07 -16.50
C PRO A 17 18.82 0.58 -17.58
N ASP A 18 18.71 -0.73 -17.78
CA ASP A 18 17.75 -1.36 -18.69
C ASP A 18 16.34 -1.50 -18.10
N LEU A 19 16.14 -1.14 -16.82
CA LEU A 19 14.86 -1.17 -16.12
C LEU A 19 14.26 0.23 -16.00
N MET A 20 12.96 0.29 -16.30
CA MET A 20 12.13 1.48 -16.08
C MET A 20 10.99 1.14 -15.13
N ALA A 21 10.86 1.89 -14.04
CA ALA A 21 9.75 1.77 -13.10
C ALA A 21 8.61 2.74 -13.44
N ASP A 22 7.37 2.30 -13.36
CA ASP A 22 6.19 3.17 -13.50
C ASP A 22 5.45 3.39 -12.16
N ALA A 23 5.82 2.64 -11.13
CA ALA A 23 5.37 2.84 -9.75
C ALA A 23 6.38 2.26 -8.76
N CYS A 24 6.58 2.97 -7.64
CA CYS A 24 7.39 2.50 -6.51
C CYS A 24 6.79 3.01 -5.20
N VAL A 25 6.54 2.12 -4.25
CA VAL A 25 6.01 2.45 -2.92
C VAL A 25 6.93 1.86 -1.87
N GLY A 26 7.27 2.66 -0.87
CA GLY A 26 8.13 2.24 0.25
C GLY A 26 7.62 2.71 1.60
N ASP A 27 8.01 2.00 2.66
CA ASP A 27 7.63 2.31 4.03
C ASP A 27 8.50 3.42 4.66
N GLU A 28 8.32 3.70 5.95
CA GLU A 28 9.04 4.74 6.71
C GLU A 28 10.52 4.46 6.88
N GLN A 29 10.92 3.20 6.74
CA GLN A 29 12.31 2.81 6.77
C GLN A 29 12.93 2.83 5.37
N GLY A 30 12.12 3.16 4.34
CA GLY A 30 12.52 3.09 2.94
C GLY A 30 12.51 1.68 2.38
N ASN A 31 11.94 0.69 3.08
CA ASN A 31 11.83 -0.67 2.58
C ASN A 31 10.81 -0.73 1.44
N LEU A 32 11.08 -1.60 0.47
CA LEU A 32 10.25 -1.83 -0.68
C LEU A 32 8.92 -2.47 -0.28
N VAL A 33 7.81 -1.79 -0.57
CA VAL A 33 6.45 -2.33 -0.42
C VAL A 33 5.88 -2.73 -1.78
N PHE A 34 6.11 -1.93 -2.81
CA PHE A 34 5.66 -2.22 -4.17
C PHE A 34 6.60 -1.63 -5.20
N LEU A 35 6.87 -2.38 -6.26
CA LEU A 35 7.59 -1.91 -7.44
C LEU A 35 6.94 -2.49 -8.69
N SER A 36 6.63 -1.65 -9.66
CA SER A 36 6.28 -2.08 -11.01
C SER A 36 7.36 -1.61 -11.98
N ILE A 37 7.96 -2.57 -12.69
CA ILE A 37 9.03 -2.34 -13.65
C ILE A 37 8.69 -2.90 -15.03
N TRP A 38 9.33 -2.30 -16.03
CA TRP A 38 9.29 -2.68 -17.43
C TRP A 38 10.72 -2.85 -17.93
N ALA A 39 11.01 -4.02 -18.50
CA ALA A 39 12.30 -4.30 -19.13
C ALA A 39 12.21 -5.52 -20.06
N ARG A 40 13.32 -5.83 -20.75
CA ARG A 40 13.46 -7.09 -21.48
C ARG A 40 13.58 -8.26 -20.50
N ASP A 41 13.21 -9.46 -20.96
CA ASP A 41 13.20 -10.66 -20.11
C ASP A 41 14.57 -10.91 -19.44
N THR A 42 15.68 -10.72 -20.16
CA THR A 42 17.03 -10.89 -19.61
C THR A 42 17.35 -9.93 -18.48
N ALA A 43 17.06 -8.64 -18.65
CA ALA A 43 17.29 -7.62 -17.62
C ALA A 43 16.39 -7.83 -16.40
N VAL A 44 15.15 -8.29 -16.61
CA VAL A 44 14.26 -8.72 -15.52
C VAL A 44 14.85 -9.90 -14.75
N GLN A 45 15.33 -10.95 -15.43
CA GLN A 45 15.89 -12.11 -14.75
C GLN A 45 17.15 -11.76 -13.97
N GLU A 46 18.03 -10.94 -14.55
CA GLU A 46 19.22 -10.45 -13.86
C GLU A 46 18.84 -9.67 -12.60
N PHE A 47 17.93 -8.71 -12.70
CA PHE A 47 17.46 -7.94 -11.55
C PHE A 47 16.92 -8.84 -10.43
N LEU A 48 16.02 -9.78 -10.75
CA LEU A 48 15.45 -10.70 -9.76
C LEU A 48 16.51 -11.63 -9.13
N ALA A 49 17.51 -12.06 -9.89
CA ALA A 49 18.62 -12.85 -9.38
C ALA A 49 19.46 -12.02 -8.40
N ARG A 50 19.79 -10.77 -8.76
CA ARG A 50 20.55 -9.85 -7.90
C ARG A 50 19.83 -9.55 -6.59
N LEU A 51 18.51 -9.36 -6.62
CA LEU A 51 17.71 -9.20 -5.40
C LEU A 51 17.84 -10.44 -4.49
N THR A 52 17.82 -11.64 -5.06
CA THR A 52 17.92 -12.90 -4.29
C THR A 52 19.29 -13.08 -3.65
N LEU A 53 20.36 -12.58 -4.29
CA LEU A 53 21.72 -12.60 -3.75
C LEU A 53 21.94 -11.56 -2.63
N GLY A 54 21.11 -10.53 -2.54
CA GLY A 54 21.16 -9.54 -1.45
C GLY A 54 22.52 -8.85 -1.32
N ARG A 55 23.26 -9.17 -0.26
CA ARG A 55 24.57 -8.56 0.05
C ARG A 55 25.76 -9.31 -0.53
N ASP A 56 25.53 -10.46 -1.15
CA ASP A 56 26.60 -11.23 -1.78
C ASP A 56 27.19 -10.49 -2.98
N GLU A 57 28.31 -11.01 -3.51
CA GLU A 57 28.95 -10.44 -4.69
C GLU A 57 27.95 -10.37 -5.86
N GLN A 58 27.81 -9.18 -6.45
CA GLN A 58 26.81 -8.85 -7.49
C GLN A 58 25.34 -8.82 -7.03
N GLY A 59 25.06 -9.01 -5.74
CA GLY A 59 23.73 -8.84 -5.16
C GLY A 59 23.23 -7.40 -5.17
N LEU A 60 21.96 -7.23 -4.81
CA LEU A 60 21.29 -5.94 -4.72
C LEU A 60 20.34 -5.94 -3.51
N ASP A 61 20.77 -5.38 -2.38
CA ASP A 61 19.94 -5.19 -1.17
C ASP A 61 19.34 -3.78 -1.05
N GLN A 62 19.80 -2.85 -1.89
CA GLN A 62 19.24 -1.51 -2.08
C GLN A 62 19.41 -1.08 -3.54
N PHE A 63 18.53 -0.20 -4.03
CA PHE A 63 18.67 0.44 -5.34
C PHE A 63 18.14 1.87 -5.30
N HIS A 64 18.48 2.65 -6.32
CA HIS A 64 18.08 4.05 -6.42
C HIS A 64 17.09 4.26 -7.56
N VAL A 65 15.94 4.86 -7.24
CA VAL A 65 14.96 5.31 -8.22
C VAL A 65 15.20 6.78 -8.53
N ILE A 66 15.49 7.08 -9.78
CA ILE A 66 15.73 8.44 -10.26
C ILE A 66 14.40 9.07 -10.67
N THR A 67 14.02 10.13 -9.94
CA THR A 67 12.82 10.93 -10.21
C THR A 67 12.97 11.80 -11.46
N GLU A 68 11.86 12.34 -11.98
CA GLU A 68 11.89 13.29 -13.10
C GLU A 68 12.69 14.57 -12.79
N GLN A 69 12.76 14.96 -11.51
CA GLN A 69 13.57 16.12 -11.08
C GLN A 69 15.06 15.77 -10.92
N GLY A 70 15.47 14.53 -11.22
CA GLY A 70 16.84 14.05 -11.05
C GLY A 70 17.21 13.70 -9.60
N ALA A 71 16.27 13.77 -8.65
CA ALA A 71 16.52 13.30 -7.29
C ALA A 71 16.65 11.77 -7.28
N SER A 72 17.65 11.28 -6.57
CA SER A 72 17.92 9.86 -6.35
C SER A 72 17.27 9.42 -5.03
N ILE A 73 16.30 8.52 -5.10
CA ILE A 73 15.58 7.98 -3.94
C ILE A 73 16.08 6.58 -3.67
N SER A 74 16.64 6.36 -2.48
CA SER A 74 17.08 5.04 -2.04
C SER A 74 15.87 4.17 -1.64
N VAL A 75 15.85 2.93 -2.13
CA VAL A 75 14.85 1.91 -1.83
C VAL A 75 15.57 0.66 -1.34
N PHE A 76 15.28 0.25 -0.12
CA PHE A 76 15.84 -0.96 0.49
C PHE A 76 14.97 -2.15 0.15
N VAL A 77 15.56 -3.26 -0.30
CA VAL A 77 14.80 -4.45 -0.70
C VAL A 77 14.17 -5.14 0.51
N GLY A 78 14.80 -5.02 1.68
CA GLY A 78 14.35 -5.68 2.90
C GLY A 78 14.48 -7.20 2.81
N ASN A 79 13.53 -7.93 3.42
CA ASN A 79 13.48 -9.39 3.29
C ASN A 79 12.77 -9.79 1.98
N VAL A 80 13.54 -10.32 1.02
CA VAL A 80 13.04 -10.79 -0.28
C VAL A 80 11.99 -11.90 -0.14
N GLU A 81 12.03 -12.71 0.93
CA GLU A 81 11.04 -13.76 1.19
C GLU A 81 9.62 -13.20 1.44
N ASN A 82 9.55 -11.92 1.86
CA ASN A 82 8.29 -11.21 2.03
C ASN A 82 7.76 -10.61 0.72
N LEU A 83 8.53 -10.67 -0.37
CA LEU A 83 8.11 -10.16 -1.67
C LEU A 83 7.54 -11.29 -2.54
N GLU A 84 6.35 -11.04 -3.08
CA GLU A 84 5.77 -11.84 -4.15
C GLU A 84 5.98 -11.13 -5.49
N LYS A 85 6.04 -11.94 -6.56
CA LYS A 85 6.20 -11.43 -7.93
C LYS A 85 5.05 -11.84 -8.83
N ARG A 86 4.61 -10.91 -9.67
CA ARG A 86 3.70 -11.18 -10.80
C ARG A 86 4.34 -10.67 -12.08
N ILE A 87 4.37 -11.52 -13.11
CA ILE A 87 5.06 -11.25 -14.36
C ILE A 87 4.06 -11.34 -15.51
N THR A 88 3.97 -10.29 -16.31
CA THR A 88 3.14 -10.25 -17.51
C THR A 88 3.98 -9.91 -18.73
N ARG A 89 3.91 -10.76 -19.75
CA ARG A 89 4.54 -10.51 -21.06
C ARG A 89 3.60 -9.69 -21.93
N ALA A 90 3.59 -8.38 -21.70
CA ALA A 90 2.65 -7.44 -22.29
C ALA A 90 2.84 -7.28 -23.81
N TYR A 91 4.09 -7.16 -24.28
CA TYR A 91 4.38 -6.99 -25.71
C TYR A 91 5.33 -8.07 -26.20
N ARG A 92 4.82 -8.95 -27.07
CA ARG A 92 5.59 -10.02 -27.71
C ARG A 92 5.96 -9.58 -29.13
N ARG A 93 7.15 -9.96 -29.60
CA ARG A 93 7.63 -9.72 -30.98
C ARG A 93 7.76 -8.24 -31.37
N THR A 94 8.23 -7.38 -30.47
CA THR A 94 8.63 -6.01 -30.86
C THR A 94 9.98 -6.06 -31.59
N LEU A 95 10.34 -4.97 -32.28
CA LEU A 95 11.68 -4.80 -32.87
C LEU A 95 12.81 -4.94 -31.84
N PHE A 96 12.49 -4.77 -30.56
CA PHE A 96 13.40 -4.82 -29.43
C PHE A 96 13.24 -6.12 -28.60
N GLY A 97 12.55 -7.13 -29.13
CA GLY A 97 12.28 -8.38 -28.41
C GLY A 97 10.97 -8.32 -27.61
N SER A 98 10.88 -9.07 -26.51
CA SER A 98 9.67 -9.08 -25.66
C SER A 98 9.85 -8.14 -24.48
N LEU A 99 8.89 -7.24 -24.28
CA LEU A 99 8.83 -6.36 -23.12
C LEU A 99 7.96 -7.00 -22.05
N THR A 100 8.52 -7.10 -20.85
CA THR A 100 7.89 -7.74 -19.69
C THR A 100 7.61 -6.68 -18.64
N ASN A 101 6.42 -6.73 -18.07
CA ASN A 101 6.07 -6.00 -16.86
C ASN A 101 6.17 -6.94 -15.65
N VAL A 102 6.82 -6.48 -14.59
CA VAL A 102 6.96 -7.22 -13.33
C VAL A 102 6.45 -6.35 -12.20
N TRP A 103 5.60 -6.93 -11.36
CA TRP A 103 5.25 -6.38 -10.07
C TRP A 103 5.97 -7.17 -8.99
N LEU A 104 6.69 -6.46 -8.14
CA LEU A 104 7.20 -6.95 -6.86
C LEU A 104 6.40 -6.28 -5.76
N PHE A 105 5.90 -7.04 -4.81
CA PHE A 105 5.06 -6.49 -3.74
C PHE A 105 5.16 -7.29 -2.46
N ASP A 106 5.08 -6.60 -1.33
CA ASP A 106 5.00 -7.23 -0.02
C ASP A 106 3.72 -8.08 0.08
N ARG A 107 3.84 -9.32 0.55
CA ARG A 107 2.74 -10.28 0.72
C ARG A 107 1.57 -9.73 1.53
N ARG A 108 1.84 -8.82 2.46
CA ARG A 108 0.82 -8.12 3.27
C ARG A 108 -0.10 -7.22 2.46
N CYS A 109 0.26 -6.90 1.21
CA CYS A 109 -0.61 -6.21 0.25
C CYS A 109 -1.76 -7.09 -0.27
N VAL A 110 -1.63 -8.42 -0.16
CA VAL A 110 -2.64 -9.39 -0.63
C VAL A 110 -3.34 -10.06 0.54
N LYS A 111 -2.59 -10.42 1.59
CA LYS A 111 -3.14 -11.09 2.76
C LYS A 111 -2.68 -10.39 4.03
N PRO A 112 -3.60 -9.88 4.87
CA PRO A 112 -3.26 -9.31 6.17
C PRO A 112 -2.47 -10.30 7.04
N ASP A 113 -1.49 -9.77 7.76
CA ASP A 113 -0.83 -10.47 8.85
C ASP A 113 -1.70 -10.38 10.10
N LYS A 114 -2.59 -11.36 10.25
CA LYS A 114 -3.52 -11.46 11.39
C LYS A 114 -2.80 -11.73 12.71
N ALA A 115 -1.60 -12.33 12.70
CA ALA A 115 -0.86 -12.61 13.92
C ALA A 115 -0.33 -11.30 14.55
N ASN A 116 0.12 -10.37 13.70
CA ASN A 116 0.60 -9.06 14.11
C ASN A 116 -0.43 -7.93 13.95
N ALA A 117 -1.68 -8.26 13.63
CA ALA A 117 -2.78 -7.33 13.34
C ALA A 117 -2.35 -6.18 12.41
N SER A 118 -1.62 -6.53 11.34
CA SER A 118 -1.05 -5.56 10.41
C SER A 118 -1.35 -5.92 8.95
N ALA A 119 -1.44 -4.91 8.10
CA ALA A 119 -1.67 -5.07 6.68
C ALA A 119 -1.14 -3.87 5.89
N LEU A 120 -0.95 -4.07 4.59
CA LEU A 120 -0.60 -3.02 3.66
C LEU A 120 -1.69 -2.93 2.59
N ALA A 121 -1.96 -1.73 2.11
CA ALA A 121 -2.86 -1.51 0.99
C ALA A 121 -2.22 -0.62 -0.06
N LEU A 122 -2.40 -1.00 -1.32
CA LEU A 122 -2.01 -0.21 -2.49
C LEU A 122 -3.29 0.24 -3.18
N LEU A 123 -3.47 1.56 -3.31
CA LEU A 123 -4.67 2.16 -3.87
C LEU A 123 -4.28 3.13 -5.00
N PRO A 124 -5.08 3.23 -6.07
CA PRO A 124 -4.93 4.34 -7.01
C PRO A 124 -5.15 5.67 -6.28
N ARG A 125 -4.29 6.66 -6.55
CA ARG A 125 -4.35 7.97 -5.89
C ARG A 125 -5.71 8.66 -6.02
N ASP A 126 -6.38 8.50 -7.16
CA ASP A 126 -7.68 9.15 -7.43
C ASP A 126 -8.87 8.19 -7.27
N SER A 127 -8.73 7.14 -6.43
CA SER A 127 -9.81 6.16 -6.26
C SER A 127 -11.01 6.74 -5.49
N ALA A 128 -12.18 6.76 -6.13
CA ALA A 128 -13.44 7.13 -5.50
C ALA A 128 -13.84 6.18 -4.34
N HIS A 129 -13.32 4.95 -4.34
CA HIS A 129 -13.64 3.91 -3.35
C HIS A 129 -12.56 3.78 -2.26
N ARG A 130 -11.72 4.80 -2.06
CA ARG A 130 -10.61 4.75 -1.10
C ARG A 130 -11.07 4.32 0.29
N LEU A 131 -12.09 4.98 0.85
CA LEU A 131 -12.58 4.69 2.20
C LEU A 131 -13.17 3.29 2.31
N ASP A 132 -13.93 2.84 1.31
CA ASP A 132 -14.50 1.48 1.29
C ASP A 132 -13.39 0.42 1.31
N ARG A 133 -12.33 0.62 0.53
CA ARG A 133 -11.20 -0.32 0.45
C ARG A 133 -10.40 -0.35 1.75
N LEU A 134 -10.17 0.82 2.37
CA LEU A 134 -9.53 0.90 3.68
C LEU A 134 -10.39 0.28 4.77
N TRP A 135 -11.71 0.41 4.70
CA TRP A 135 -12.63 -0.23 5.63
C TRP A 135 -12.57 -1.76 5.54
N THR A 136 -12.62 -2.31 4.31
CA THR A 136 -12.45 -3.75 4.10
C THR A 136 -11.11 -4.25 4.66
N LEU A 137 -10.02 -3.50 4.44
CA LEU A 137 -8.71 -3.84 5.01
C LEU A 137 -8.75 -3.92 6.54
N VAL A 138 -9.42 -2.95 7.18
CA VAL A 138 -9.58 -2.89 8.64
C VAL A 138 -10.41 -4.08 9.12
N GLN A 139 -11.54 -4.39 8.49
CA GLN A 139 -12.38 -5.53 8.84
C GLN A 139 -11.65 -6.87 8.69
N ASP A 140 -10.88 -7.04 7.61
CA ASP A 140 -10.14 -8.27 7.34
C ASP A 140 -8.97 -8.52 8.32
N THR A 141 -8.41 -7.42 8.87
CA THR A 141 -7.22 -7.45 9.74
C THR A 141 -7.58 -7.42 11.22
N CYS A 142 -8.63 -6.71 11.62
CA CYS A 142 -9.00 -6.52 13.01
C CYS A 142 -9.64 -7.78 13.60
N PRO A 143 -9.21 -8.24 14.78
CA PRO A 143 -9.84 -9.39 15.44
C PRO A 143 -11.17 -9.05 16.12
N LEU A 144 -11.53 -7.76 16.22
CA LEU A 144 -12.76 -7.31 16.88
C LEU A 144 -13.93 -7.29 15.87
N PRO A 145 -15.16 -7.63 16.30
CA PRO A 145 -16.34 -7.55 15.45
C PRO A 145 -16.73 -6.09 15.21
N LEU A 146 -16.27 -5.52 14.10
CA LEU A 146 -16.59 -4.16 13.69
C LEU A 146 -17.86 -4.13 12.84
N LEU A 147 -18.76 -3.20 13.13
CA LEU A 147 -20.02 -3.01 12.39
C LEU A 147 -19.84 -1.95 11.30
N ASP A 148 -20.49 -2.14 10.15
CA ASP A 148 -20.29 -1.27 8.98
C ASP A 148 -20.63 0.19 9.23
N HIS A 149 -21.64 0.47 10.07
CA HIS A 149 -22.00 1.85 10.42
C HIS A 149 -21.00 2.52 11.36
N TRP A 150 -20.03 1.79 11.91
CA TRP A 150 -18.92 2.37 12.67
C TRP A 150 -17.78 2.87 11.79
N ARG A 151 -17.82 2.58 10.47
CA ARG A 151 -16.72 2.82 9.53
C ARG A 151 -16.06 4.18 9.70
N ASP A 152 -16.83 5.25 9.58
CA ASP A 152 -16.26 6.60 9.52
C ASP A 152 -15.58 6.97 10.85
N THR A 153 -16.25 6.72 11.98
CA THR A 153 -15.71 6.94 13.33
C THR A 153 -14.46 6.10 13.60
N VAL A 154 -14.45 4.83 13.17
CA VAL A 154 -13.32 3.92 13.40
C VAL A 154 -12.14 4.29 12.51
N LEU A 155 -12.36 4.63 11.25
CA LEU A 155 -11.28 5.08 10.35
C LEU A 155 -10.63 6.37 10.88
N GLU A 156 -11.43 7.34 11.33
CA GLU A 156 -10.92 8.58 11.94
C GLU A 156 -10.11 8.29 13.22
N LEU A 157 -10.60 7.39 14.09
CA LEU A 157 -9.88 6.96 15.29
C LEU A 157 -8.53 6.32 14.95
N LEU A 158 -8.49 5.41 13.98
CA LEU A 158 -7.29 4.71 13.56
C LEU A 158 -6.24 5.68 12.98
N GLN A 159 -6.68 6.66 12.18
CA GLN A 159 -5.81 7.70 11.65
C GLN A 159 -5.26 8.61 12.76
N THR A 160 -6.14 9.07 13.66
CA THR A 160 -5.76 9.92 14.80
C THR A 160 -4.71 9.25 15.70
N ARG A 161 -4.85 7.92 15.89
CA ARG A 161 -3.91 7.12 16.69
C ARG A 161 -2.72 6.59 15.89
N ARG A 162 -2.56 6.99 14.63
CA ARG A 162 -1.50 6.51 13.71
C ARG A 162 -1.45 4.98 13.55
N MET A 163 -2.58 4.30 13.74
CA MET A 163 -2.74 2.88 13.43
C MET A 163 -3.03 2.65 11.95
N LEU A 164 -3.63 3.64 11.28
CA LEU A 164 -3.79 3.68 9.83
C LEU A 164 -3.08 4.91 9.28
N THR A 165 -2.04 4.71 8.48
CA THR A 165 -1.15 5.78 8.00
C THR A 165 -0.80 5.60 6.53
N GLY A 166 -0.66 6.70 5.79
CA GLY A 166 -0.11 6.67 4.44
C GLY A 166 1.39 6.34 4.45
N LEU A 167 1.85 5.59 3.46
CA LEU A 167 3.26 5.30 3.25
C LEU A 167 3.98 6.53 2.64
N PRO A 168 5.18 6.88 3.11
CA PRO A 168 5.82 8.15 2.76
C PRO A 168 6.38 8.18 1.33
N LEU A 169 6.89 7.05 0.83
CA LEU A 169 7.37 6.94 -0.54
C LEU A 169 6.25 6.37 -1.41
N ALA A 170 5.82 7.14 -2.40
CA ALA A 170 4.88 6.68 -3.41
C ALA A 170 5.11 7.42 -4.74
N LEU A 171 5.77 6.76 -5.69
CA LEU A 171 6.00 7.22 -7.05
C LEU A 171 4.98 6.58 -8.00
N GLY A 172 4.57 7.33 -9.02
CA GLY A 172 3.57 6.88 -9.98
C GLY A 172 2.11 6.98 -9.49
N PRO A 173 1.19 6.21 -10.08
CA PRO A 173 -0.26 6.38 -9.91
C PRO A 173 -0.83 5.77 -8.62
N LEU A 174 0.01 5.12 -7.80
CA LEU A 174 -0.39 4.44 -6.58
C LEU A 174 0.00 5.23 -5.34
N GLU A 175 -0.80 5.08 -4.30
CA GLU A 175 -0.44 5.41 -2.92
C GLU A 175 -0.45 4.14 -2.08
N GLY A 176 0.35 4.15 -1.01
CA GLY A 176 0.40 3.07 -0.04
C GLY A 176 -0.24 3.49 1.29
N HIS A 177 -0.86 2.53 1.97
CA HIS A 177 -1.34 2.69 3.33
C HIS A 177 -0.86 1.50 4.19
N ARG A 178 -0.42 1.78 5.41
CA ARG A 178 -0.17 0.77 6.44
C ARG A 178 -1.26 0.80 7.48
N LEU A 179 -1.76 -0.39 7.78
CA LEU A 179 -2.53 -0.68 8.97
C LEU A 179 -1.66 -1.46 9.95
N ALA A 180 -1.50 -0.94 11.17
CA ALA A 180 -0.82 -1.61 12.28
C ALA A 180 -1.63 -1.35 13.54
N LEU A 181 -2.40 -2.36 13.97
CA LEU A 181 -3.35 -2.21 15.07
C LEU A 181 -2.69 -2.51 16.42
N ASP A 182 -2.74 -1.55 17.33
CA ASP A 182 -2.62 -1.84 18.77
C ASP A 182 -3.99 -2.30 19.25
N VAL A 183 -4.22 -3.62 19.20
CA VAL A 183 -5.50 -4.25 19.53
C VAL A 183 -5.96 -3.93 20.96
N PRO A 184 -5.11 -4.00 22.01
CA PRO A 184 -5.48 -3.55 23.35
C PRO A 184 -5.94 -2.09 23.41
N ALA A 185 -5.19 -1.16 22.81
CA ALA A 185 -5.53 0.25 22.84
C ALA A 185 -6.80 0.56 22.03
N LEU A 186 -7.00 -0.13 20.90
CA LEU A 186 -8.21 -0.04 20.09
C LEU A 186 -9.42 -0.57 20.86
N THR A 187 -9.30 -1.73 21.51
CA THR A 187 -10.38 -2.32 22.32
C THR A 187 -10.84 -1.37 23.40
N LYS A 188 -9.90 -0.75 24.12
CA LYS A 188 -10.20 0.25 25.15
C LYS A 188 -10.95 1.46 24.56
N ALA A 189 -10.48 1.99 23.43
CA ALA A 189 -11.07 3.14 22.77
C ALA A 189 -12.50 2.88 22.28
N LEU A 190 -12.72 1.75 21.60
CA LEU A 190 -14.05 1.35 21.14
C LEU A 190 -15.00 1.16 22.32
N GLY A 191 -14.52 0.57 23.42
CA GLY A 191 -15.32 0.44 24.65
C GLY A 191 -15.73 1.79 25.26
N GLU A 192 -14.87 2.80 25.21
CA GLU A 192 -15.19 4.17 25.66
C GLU A 192 -16.23 4.82 24.75
N LEU A 193 -16.11 4.67 23.43
CA LEU A 193 -17.06 5.18 22.45
C LEU A 193 -18.44 4.47 22.52
N ILE A 194 -18.48 3.21 22.94
CA ILE A 194 -19.74 2.50 23.18
C ILE A 194 -20.39 3.05 24.47
N ARG A 195 -19.62 3.17 25.56
CA ARG A 195 -20.14 3.66 26.85
C ARG A 195 -20.64 5.10 26.81
N ASN A 196 -20.05 5.95 25.97
CA ASN A 196 -20.49 7.33 25.81
C ASN A 196 -21.61 7.51 24.76
N GLY A 197 -22.08 6.42 24.13
CA GLY A 197 -23.16 6.43 23.15
C GLY A 197 -22.77 6.90 21.75
N THR A 198 -21.48 7.06 21.44
CA THR A 198 -21.01 7.41 20.08
C THR A 198 -21.10 6.23 19.12
N LEU A 199 -20.87 5.01 19.63
CA LEU A 199 -21.04 3.75 18.91
C LEU A 199 -22.16 2.93 19.56
N GLY A 200 -23.02 2.34 18.73
CA GLY A 200 -24.14 1.51 19.17
C GLY A 200 -24.24 0.23 18.33
N ALA A 201 -24.92 -0.79 18.86
CA ALA A 201 -25.13 -2.06 18.16
C ALA A 201 -26.07 -1.90 16.96
N THR A 202 -27.00 -0.96 17.03
CA THR A 202 -27.90 -0.60 15.93
C THR A 202 -27.75 0.87 15.54
N GLN A 203 -28.04 1.19 14.27
CA GLN A 203 -28.07 2.58 13.80
C GLN A 203 -29.16 3.42 14.50
N TYR A 204 -30.25 2.79 14.95
CA TYR A 204 -31.39 3.46 15.58
C TYR A 204 -31.15 3.85 17.05
N GLU A 205 -30.36 3.09 17.81
CA GLU A 205 -30.02 3.41 19.21
C GLU A 205 -29.23 4.72 19.34
N LEU A 206 -28.42 5.07 18.33
CA LEU A 206 -27.66 6.33 18.29
C LEU A 206 -28.59 7.56 18.25
N ALA A 207 -29.75 7.45 17.59
CA ALA A 207 -30.73 8.52 17.51
C ALA A 207 -31.54 8.71 18.81
N ALA A 208 -31.72 7.64 19.59
CA ALA A 208 -32.48 7.68 20.85
C ALA A 208 -31.71 8.37 22.00
N ASN A 209 -30.38 8.40 21.93
CA ASN A 209 -29.52 9.07 22.91
C ASN A 209 -29.23 10.55 22.59
N ALA A 210 -29.79 11.11 21.50
CA ALA A 210 -29.77 12.54 21.27
C ALA A 210 -30.63 13.24 22.34
N PRO A 211 -30.14 14.26 23.05
CA PRO A 211 -30.94 14.95 24.06
C PRO A 211 -32.18 15.53 23.38
N LEU A 212 -33.36 15.10 23.82
CA LEU A 212 -34.64 15.67 23.42
C LEU A 212 -34.58 17.18 23.65
N ARG A 213 -34.43 17.95 22.58
CA ARG A 213 -34.55 19.41 22.63
C ARG A 213 -35.96 19.70 23.13
N ARG A 214 -36.08 20.14 24.39
CA ARG A 214 -37.32 20.73 24.90
C ARG A 214 -37.59 21.97 24.05
N VAL A 215 -38.62 21.89 23.22
CA VAL A 215 -39.21 23.05 22.57
C VAL A 215 -39.95 23.79 23.68
N ALA A 216 -39.57 25.06 23.88
CA ALA A 216 -40.23 26.01 24.77
C ALA A 216 -41.55 26.50 24.16
#